data_AF-A0A2R6Q4C2-F1
#
_entry.id   AF-A0A2R6Q4C2-F1
#
_cell.length_a   1.000
_cell.length_b   1.000
_cell.length_c   1.000
_cell.angle_alpha   90.00
_cell.angle_beta   90.00
_cell.angle_gamma   90.00
#
_symmetry.space_group_name_H-M   'P 1'
#
loop_
_entity.id
_entity.type
_entity.pdbx_description
1 polymer ?
#
loop_
_entity_poly.entity_id
_entity_poly.type
_entity_poly.pdbx_seq_one_letter_code
_entity_poly.pdbx_strand_id
1 'polypeptide(L)'
;MANMELKMGPQLEQINGEISDNFRALANGFKNLDKIKDSNRQTKQVEELTGKMRECKRLIKEFDREIKYEESRNSPEVYKQLNDEKQSLVYEQPW
;
A
#
# COMPACT_ATOMS: atom_id res chain seq x y z
N MET A 1 2.61 1.09 -25.97
CA MET A 1 2.06 1.68 -24.74
C MET A 1 2.71 0.95 -23.59
N ALA A 2 3.71 1.55 -22.94
CA ALA A 2 4.34 0.92 -21.80
C ALA A 2 3.31 0.89 -20.68
N ASN A 3 2.87 -0.32 -20.33
CA ASN A 3 2.15 -0.56 -19.09
C ASN A 3 3.16 -0.23 -17.99
N MET A 4 3.15 1.00 -17.49
CA MET A 4 3.81 1.34 -16.23
C MET A 4 2.99 0.64 -15.15
N GLU A 5 3.12 -0.70 -15.06
CA GLU A 5 2.93 -1.38 -13.80
C GLU A 5 3.93 -0.73 -12.86
N LEU A 6 3.42 0.22 -12.07
CA LEU A 6 4.10 0.69 -10.88
C LEU A 6 4.40 -0.56 -10.07
N LYS A 7 5.61 -1.09 -10.24
CA LYS A 7 6.14 -2.14 -9.37
C LYS A 7 6.19 -1.52 -8.00
N MET A 8 5.18 -1.83 -7.19
CA MET A 8 5.14 -1.44 -5.79
C MET A 8 6.43 -1.95 -5.14
N GLY A 9 7.13 -1.09 -4.41
CA GLY A 9 8.28 -1.56 -3.65
C GLY A 9 7.86 -2.64 -2.63
N PRO A 10 8.80 -3.46 -2.16
CA PRO A 10 8.50 -4.57 -1.24
C PRO A 10 7.81 -4.10 0.05
N GLN A 11 8.12 -2.88 0.51
CA GLN A 11 7.48 -2.27 1.67
C GLN A 11 6.03 -1.87 1.39
N LEU A 12 5.76 -1.35 0.19
CA LEU A 12 4.42 -0.98 -0.25
C LEU A 12 3.53 -2.23 -0.43
N GLU A 13 4.08 -3.31 -0.99
CA GLU A 13 3.41 -4.62 -1.08
C GLU A 13 3.06 -5.19 0.30
N GLN A 14 3.99 -5.11 1.26
CA GLN A 14 3.76 -5.55 2.63
C GLN A 14 2.60 -4.78 3.28
N ILE A 15 2.64 -3.45 3.24
CA ILE A 15 1.59 -2.59 3.82
C ILE A 15 0.23 -2.89 3.17
N ASN A 16 0.19 -3.07 1.85
CA ASN A 16 -1.03 -3.43 1.12
C ASN A 16 -1.61 -4.79 1.57
N GLY A 17 -0.73 -5.78 1.79
CA GLY A 17 -1.11 -7.08 2.34
C GLY A 17 -1.74 -6.96 3.72
N GLU A 18 -1.09 -6.22 4.63
CA GLU A 18 -1.59 -6.00 5.99
C GLU A 18 -2.93 -5.25 6.02
N ILE A 19 -3.11 -4.26 5.13
CA ILE A 19 -4.39 -3.56 4.95
C ILE A 19 -5.47 -4.56 4.51
N SER A 20 -5.17 -5.39 3.51
CA SER A 20 -6.11 -6.36 2.95
C SER A 20 -6.55 -7.40 3.98
N ASP A 21 -5.61 -7.94 4.76
CA ASP A 21 -5.92 -8.91 5.81
C ASP A 21 -6.72 -8.29 6.95
N ASN A 22 -6.42 -7.04 7.33
CA ASN A 22 -7.23 -6.36 8.34
C ASN A 22 -8.66 -6.09 7.84
N PHE A 23 -8.86 -5.67 6.59
CA PHE A 23 -10.20 -5.53 6.01
C PHE A 23 -10.96 -6.85 5.97
N ARG A 24 -10.30 -7.95 5.62
CA ARG A 24 -10.90 -9.29 5.66
C ARG A 24 -11.32 -9.67 7.08
N ALA A 25 -10.46 -9.43 8.08
CA ALA A 25 -10.78 -9.68 9.48
C ALA A 25 -11.95 -8.82 9.97
N LEU A 26 -11.99 -7.54 9.60
CA LEU A 26 -13.09 -6.62 9.92
C LEU A 26 -14.40 -7.10 9.30
N ALA A 27 -14.42 -7.42 8.01
CA ALA A 27 -15.62 -7.89 7.32
C ALA A 27 -16.20 -9.16 7.97
N ASN A 28 -15.33 -10.12 8.29
CA ASN A 28 -15.74 -11.34 8.98
C ASN A 28 -16.23 -11.07 10.41
N GLY A 29 -15.55 -10.19 11.14
CA GLY A 29 -15.91 -9.82 12.50
C GLY A 29 -17.26 -9.13 12.58
N PHE A 30 -17.52 -8.12 11.74
CA PHE A 30 -18.80 -7.43 11.69
C PHE A 30 -19.94 -8.36 11.26
N LYS A 31 -19.71 -9.25 10.30
CA LYS A 31 -20.72 -10.25 9.88
C LYS A 31 -21.12 -11.20 11.02
N ASN A 32 -20.21 -11.49 11.94
CA ASN A 32 -20.47 -12.39 13.06
C ASN A 32 -20.89 -11.66 14.35
N LEU A 33 -20.77 -10.33 14.41
CA LEU A 33 -21.08 -9.54 15.60
C LEU A 33 -22.55 -9.66 16.04
N ASP A 34 -23.47 -9.64 15.08
CA ASP A 34 -24.91 -9.81 15.30
C ASP A 34 -25.28 -11.21 15.83
N LYS A 35 -24.45 -12.21 15.54
CA LYS A 35 -24.66 -13.59 15.99
C LYS A 35 -24.24 -13.82 17.45
N ILE A 36 -23.51 -12.88 18.04
CA ILE A 36 -23.05 -12.97 19.43
C ILE A 36 -24.20 -12.52 20.35
N LYS A 37 -24.83 -13.49 21.02
CA LYS A 37 -25.95 -13.24 21.96
C LYS A 37 -25.49 -12.68 23.31
N ASP A 38 -24.28 -13.04 23.74
CA ASP A 38 -23.74 -12.56 25.01
C ASP A 38 -23.23 -11.12 24.86
N SER A 39 -23.88 -10.18 25.54
CA SER A 39 -23.59 -8.75 25.41
C SER A 39 -22.15 -8.42 25.80
N ASN A 40 -21.57 -9.13 26.77
CA ASN A 40 -20.23 -8.86 27.25
C ASN A 40 -19.17 -9.28 26.21
N ARG A 41 -19.38 -10.43 25.56
CA ARG A 41 -18.57 -10.90 24.43
C ARG A 41 -18.76 -10.02 23.20
N GLN A 42 -19.98 -9.54 22.95
CA GLN A 42 -20.24 -8.62 21.84
C GLN A 42 -19.47 -7.31 22.03
N THR A 43 -19.49 -6.72 23.22
CA THR A 43 -18.70 -5.51 23.54
C THR A 43 -17.22 -5.73 23.31
N LYS A 44 -16.64 -6.83 23.82
CA LYS A 44 -15.23 -7.18 23.56
C LYS A 44 -14.91 -7.30 22.08
N GLN A 45 -15.80 -7.93 21.31
CA GLN A 45 -15.62 -8.05 19.87
C GLN A 45 -15.65 -6.67 19.17
N VAL A 46 -16.51 -5.75 19.60
CA VAL A 46 -16.52 -4.37 19.08
C VAL A 46 -15.22 -3.64 19.40
N GLU A 47 -14.69 -3.80 20.61
CA GLU A 47 -13.41 -3.20 21.01
C GLU A 47 -12.25 -3.71 20.14
N GLU A 48 -12.18 -5.02 19.90
CA GLU A 48 -11.18 -5.61 19.00
C GLU A 48 -11.31 -5.13 17.56
N LEU A 49 -12.54 -5.08 17.02
CA LEU A 49 -12.79 -4.58 15.67
C LEU A 49 -12.45 -3.09 15.55
N THR A 50 -12.75 -2.30 16.58
CA THR A 50 -12.36 -0.89 16.65
C THR A 50 -10.83 -0.74 16.65
N GLY A 51 -10.11 -1.60 17.36
CA GLY A 51 -8.65 -1.67 17.32
C GLY A 51 -8.12 -1.92 15.90
N LYS A 52 -8.67 -2.93 15.22
CA LYS A 52 -8.31 -3.25 13.82
C LYS A 52 -8.63 -2.10 12.85
N MET A 53 -9.73 -1.36 13.05
CA MET A 53 -10.04 -0.18 12.22
C MET A 53 -9.03 0.94 12.40
N ARG A 54 -8.59 1.19 13.64
CA ARG A 54 -7.53 2.18 13.90
C ARG A 54 -6.23 1.78 13.23
N GLU A 55 -5.90 0.50 13.27
CA GLU A 55 -4.70 -0.02 12.62
C GLU A 55 -4.78 0.08 11.09
N CYS A 56 -5.91 -0.29 10.47
CA CYS A 56 -6.14 -0.05 9.04
C CYS A 56 -5.91 1.41 8.67
N LYS A 57 -6.45 2.34 9.47
CA LYS A 57 -6.29 3.78 9.23
C LYS A 57 -4.84 4.23 9.36
N ARG A 58 -4.05 3.62 10.24
CA ARG A 58 -2.61 3.87 10.38
C ARG A 58 -1.87 3.38 9.13
N LEU A 59 -2.13 2.13 8.72
CA LEU A 59 -1.49 1.51 7.57
C LEU A 59 -1.82 2.24 6.26
N ILE A 60 -3.07 2.69 6.06
CA ILE A 60 -3.44 3.48 4.86
C ILE A 60 -2.62 4.78 4.78
N LYS A 61 -2.41 5.47 5.91
CA LYS A 61 -1.56 6.66 5.94
C LYS A 61 -0.09 6.34 5.65
N GLU A 62 0.38 5.18 6.10
CA GLU A 62 1.73 4.70 5.84
C GLU A 62 1.91 4.36 4.35
N PHE A 63 0.92 3.70 3.75
CA PHE A 63 0.83 3.41 2.32
C PHE A 63 0.89 4.69 1.48
N ASP A 64 0.06 5.69 1.81
CA ASP A 64 0.06 7.00 1.13
C ASP A 64 1.42 7.71 1.25
N ARG A 65 2.10 7.56 2.40
CA ARG A 65 3.42 8.16 2.63
C ARG A 65 4.49 7.45 1.81
N GLU A 66 4.46 6.14 1.75
CA GLU A 66 5.42 5.33 0.99
C GLU A 66 5.29 5.59 -0.52
N ILE A 67 4.06 5.69 -1.05
CA ILE A 67 3.82 6.12 -2.44
C ILE A 67 4.50 7.46 -2.71
N LYS A 68 4.24 8.47 -1.87
CA LYS A 68 4.84 9.80 -2.03
C LYS A 68 6.36 9.77 -1.95
N TYR A 69 6.91 8.89 -1.11
CA TYR A 69 8.35 8.70 -0.98
C TYR A 69 8.94 8.09 -2.26
N GLU A 70 8.34 7.02 -2.79
CA GLU A 70 8.75 6.37 -4.03
C GLU A 70 8.63 7.32 -5.24
N GLU A 71 7.53 8.06 -5.36
CA GLU A 71 7.36 9.10 -6.39
C GLU A 71 8.43 10.20 -6.30
N SER A 72 8.77 10.64 -5.08
CA SER A 72 9.79 11.67 -4.87
C SER A 72 11.20 11.21 -5.26
N ARG A 73 11.53 9.92 -5.06
CA ARG A 73 12.82 9.33 -5.46
C ARG A 73 12.90 9.04 -6.94
N ASN A 74 11.80 8.66 -7.58
CA ASN A 74 11.79 8.37 -9.00
C ASN A 74 12.00 9.62 -9.87
N SER A 75 11.56 10.81 -9.43
CA SER A 75 11.63 12.00 -10.30
C SER A 75 13.06 12.41 -10.73
N PRO A 76 14.08 12.45 -9.86
CA PRO A 76 15.46 12.78 -10.25
C PRO A 76 16.19 11.60 -10.91
N GLU A 77 15.94 10.38 -10.44
CA GLU A 77 16.64 9.18 -10.92
C GLU A 77 16.17 8.81 -12.34
N VAL A 78 14.86 8.90 -12.61
CA VAL A 78 14.29 8.72 -13.94
C VAL A 78 14.75 9.83 -14.88
N TYR A 79 14.80 11.10 -14.44
CA TYR A 79 15.32 12.18 -15.28
C TYR A 79 16.79 11.95 -15.66
N LYS A 80 17.61 11.52 -14.70
CA LYS A 80 19.02 11.19 -14.96
C LYS A 80 19.16 9.98 -15.88
N GLN A 81 18.43 8.88 -15.63
CA GLN A 81 18.42 7.70 -16.50
C GLN A 81 18.00 8.06 -17.92
N LEU A 82 16.91 8.83 -18.08
CA LEU A 82 16.45 9.29 -19.39
C LEU A 82 17.48 10.18 -20.08
N ASN A 83 18.20 11.02 -19.33
CA ASN A 83 19.25 11.87 -19.90
C ASN A 83 20.51 11.07 -20.28
N ASP A 84 20.90 10.09 -19.47
CA ASP A 84 22.03 9.18 -19.73
C ASP A 84 21.72 8.26 -20.93
N GLU A 85 20.50 7.73 -21.03
CA GLU A 85 20.02 6.91 -22.15
C GLU A 85 19.86 7.74 -23.43
N LYS A 86 19.35 8.97 -23.32
CA LYS A 86 19.38 9.94 -24.44
C LYS A 86 20.81 10.20 -24.91
N GLN A 87 21.77 10.35 -23.99
CA GLN A 87 23.17 10.55 -24.37
C GLN A 87 23.76 9.30 -25.04
N SER A 88 23.52 8.10 -24.51
CA SER A 88 24.03 6.86 -25.14
C SER A 88 23.47 6.69 -26.56
N LEU A 89 22.18 6.96 -26.77
CA LEU A 89 21.56 6.93 -28.09
C LEU A 89 22.11 7.98 -29.07
N VAL A 90 22.73 9.05 -28.58
CA VAL A 90 23.41 10.06 -29.41
C VAL A 90 24.86 9.68 -29.67
N TYR A 91 25.56 9.07 -28.70
CA TYR A 91 26.98 8.73 -28.81
C TYR A 91 27.25 7.35 -29.44
N GLU A 92 26.32 6.40 -29.38
CA GLU A 92 26.46 5.07 -29.99
C GLU A 92 25.99 5.00 -31.44
N GLN A 93 25.49 6.09 -32.02
CA GLN A 93 25.19 6.16 -33.46
C GLN A 93 26.52 6.23 -34.22
N PRO A 94 26.89 5.20 -35.01
CA PRO A 94 28.03 5.33 -35.90
C PRO A 94 27.66 6.33 -37.00
N TRP A 95 28.55 7.27 -37.27
CA TRP A 95 28.45 8.18 -38.42
C TRP A 95 28.20 7.42 -39.72
#